data_AF-D8LT34-F1
#
_entry.id   AF-D8LT34-F1
#
_cell.length_a   1.000
_cell.length_b   1.000
_cell.length_c   1.000
_cell.angle_alpha   90.00
_cell.angle_beta   90.00
_cell.angle_gamma   90.00
#
_symmetry.space_group_name_H-M   'P 1'
#
loop_
_entity.id
_entity.type
_entity.pdbx_description
1 polymer ?
#
loop_
_entity_poly.entity_id
_entity_poly.type
_entity_poly.pdbx_seq_one_letter_code
_entity_poly.pdbx_strand_id
1 'polypeptide(L)'
;MEASAKALTSSMKRLHGEDKAILVVRNTVPGHWGCTERMFDGPVNKIIASKLVAEAPGSYEWNSFESRNVQLQKAFSPDRGWKLLDAYSPTLLRPDSHIANNDCLHYCMPDPADHWARLLCNILLVAKDDSA
;
A
#
# COMPACT_ATOMS: atom_id res chain seq x y z
N MET A 1 -13.16 -15.31 4.79
CA MET A 1 -12.67 -14.03 4.22
C MET A 1 -13.64 -13.45 3.20
N GLU A 2 -14.08 -14.21 2.19
CA GLU A 2 -14.99 -13.70 1.15
C GLU A 2 -16.33 -13.15 1.70
N ALA A 3 -16.99 -13.89 2.59
CA ALA A 3 -18.24 -13.43 3.21
C ALA A 3 -18.07 -12.09 3.95
N SER A 4 -16.97 -11.94 4.70
CA SER A 4 -16.63 -10.70 5.41
C SER A 4 -16.36 -9.55 4.42
N ALA A 5 -15.67 -9.82 3.32
CA ALA A 5 -15.38 -8.81 2.29
C ALA A 5 -16.65 -8.31 1.58
N LYS A 6 -17.59 -9.23 1.27
CA LYS A 6 -18.91 -8.87 0.73
C LYS A 6 -19.69 -8.01 1.72
N ALA A 7 -19.78 -8.44 2.99
CA ALA A 7 -20.49 -7.71 4.03
C ALA A 7 -19.92 -6.29 4.25
N LEU A 8 -18.60 -6.15 4.24
CA LEU A 8 -17.93 -4.85 4.34
C LEU A 8 -18.21 -3.98 3.12
N THR A 9 -18.12 -4.53 1.91
CA THR A 9 -18.44 -3.80 0.67
C THR A 9 -19.87 -3.26 0.69
N SER A 10 -20.86 -4.10 1.05
CA SER A 10 -22.25 -3.67 1.18
C SER A 10 -22.42 -2.58 2.25
N SER A 11 -21.68 -2.68 3.36
CA SER A 11 -21.73 -1.67 4.42
C SER A 11 -21.16 -0.33 3.97
N MET A 12 -20.02 -0.33 3.28
CA MET A 12 -19.41 0.88 2.71
C MET A 12 -20.32 1.55 1.68
N LYS A 13 -20.91 0.76 0.77
CA LYS A 13 -21.88 1.28 -0.21
C LYS A 13 -23.11 1.91 0.46
N ARG A 14 -23.68 1.25 1.48
CA ARG A 14 -24.82 1.82 2.23
C ARG A 14 -24.48 3.12 2.95
N LEU A 15 -23.31 3.19 3.60
CA LEU A 15 -22.90 4.38 4.36
C LEU A 15 -22.70 5.61 3.49
N HIS A 16 -22.28 5.42 2.24
CA HIS A 16 -21.93 6.53 1.35
C HIS A 16 -22.92 6.74 0.20
N GLY A 17 -24.00 5.94 0.12
CA GLY A 17 -24.91 5.87 -1.01
C GLY A 17 -24.33 4.99 -2.12
N GLU A 18 -25.09 3.98 -2.57
CA GLU A 18 -24.54 2.81 -3.30
C GLU A 18 -23.72 3.14 -4.55
N ASP A 19 -23.96 4.31 -5.15
CA ASP A 19 -23.31 4.80 -6.38
C ASP A 19 -22.62 6.17 -6.22
N LYS A 20 -22.47 6.69 -5.00
CA LYS A 20 -21.89 8.04 -4.77
C LYS A 20 -20.44 8.03 -4.29
N ALA A 21 -19.87 6.85 -4.04
CA ALA A 21 -18.53 6.73 -3.51
C ALA A 21 -17.63 5.84 -4.37
N ILE A 22 -16.38 6.28 -4.50
CA ILE A 22 -15.31 5.48 -5.08
C ILE A 22 -14.69 4.66 -3.95
N LEU A 23 -14.79 3.34 -4.05
CA LEU A 23 -14.18 2.44 -3.08
C LEU A 23 -12.72 2.19 -3.46
N VAL A 24 -11.79 2.59 -2.60
CA VAL A 24 -10.35 2.41 -2.82
C VAL A 24 -9.77 1.58 -1.69
N VAL A 25 -9.01 0.54 -2.04
CA VAL A 25 -8.22 -0.23 -1.08
C VAL A 25 -6.74 0.04 -1.31
N ARG A 26 -6.02 0.38 -0.25
CA ARG A 26 -4.56 0.51 -0.28
C ARG A 26 -3.94 -0.80 0.19
N ASN A 27 -3.00 -1.36 -0.57
CA ASN A 27 -2.22 -2.49 -0.08
C ASN A 27 -1.20 -2.04 0.99
N THR A 28 -0.72 -3.00 1.78
CA THR A 28 0.14 -2.74 2.94
C THR A 28 1.59 -2.69 2.52
N VAL A 29 2.36 -1.72 3.00
CA VAL A 29 3.81 -1.59 2.73
C VAL A 29 4.62 -2.20 3.89
N PRO A 30 5.74 -2.89 3.62
CA PRO A 30 6.62 -3.37 4.68
C PRO A 30 7.51 -2.22 5.18
N GLY A 31 8.21 -2.47 6.29
CA GLY A 31 9.42 -1.72 6.62
C GLY A 31 10.67 -2.33 5.98
N HIS A 32 11.81 -1.66 6.10
CA HIS A 32 13.10 -2.15 5.59
C HIS A 32 14.09 -2.35 6.73
N TRP A 33 14.40 -3.60 7.08
CA TRP A 33 15.34 -3.83 8.17
C TRP A 33 16.71 -3.24 7.88
N GLY A 34 17.32 -2.63 8.90
CA GLY A 34 18.63 -2.00 8.77
C GLY A 34 18.65 -0.70 7.96
N CYS A 35 17.52 0.00 7.82
CA CYS A 35 17.37 1.26 7.05
C CYS A 35 18.12 2.49 7.61
N THR A 36 19.26 2.32 8.29
CA THR A 36 19.96 3.40 8.99
C THR A 36 20.36 4.55 8.06
N GLU A 37 20.52 5.75 8.62
CA GLU A 37 20.85 6.97 7.88
C GLU A 37 22.01 6.77 6.88
N ARG A 38 21.81 7.26 5.65
CA ARG A 38 22.79 7.25 4.54
C ARG A 38 23.21 5.86 4.05
N MET A 39 22.46 4.80 4.37
CA MET A 39 22.73 3.48 3.80
C MET A 39 22.34 3.40 2.30
N PHE A 40 21.38 4.24 1.88
CA PHE A 40 20.88 4.26 0.51
C PHE A 40 20.75 5.70 0.03
N ASP A 41 21.24 5.97 -1.18
CA ASP A 41 21.16 7.29 -1.82
C ASP A 41 19.96 7.42 -2.78
N GLY A 42 19.05 6.44 -2.75
CA GLY A 42 17.86 6.40 -3.58
C GLY A 42 17.22 5.01 -3.66
N PRO A 43 16.25 4.84 -4.58
CA PRO A 43 15.54 3.58 -4.73
C PRO A 43 16.48 2.42 -5.07
N VAL A 44 16.21 1.26 -4.50
CA VAL A 44 16.94 0.02 -4.79
C VAL A 44 16.17 -0.86 -5.77
N ASN A 45 16.83 -1.88 -6.31
CA ASN A 45 16.14 -2.88 -7.12
C ASN A 45 15.35 -3.88 -6.24
N LYS A 46 14.42 -4.61 -6.85
CA LYS A 46 13.54 -5.57 -6.16
C LYS A 46 14.32 -6.65 -5.40
N ILE A 47 15.47 -7.11 -5.91
CA ILE A 47 16.28 -8.16 -5.26
C ILE A 47 16.79 -7.66 -3.91
N ILE A 48 17.37 -6.46 -3.88
CA ILE A 48 17.86 -5.84 -2.64
C ILE A 48 16.69 -5.58 -1.68
N ALA A 49 15.61 -4.97 -2.17
CA ALA A 49 14.43 -4.67 -1.36
C ALA A 49 13.84 -5.92 -0.69
N SER A 50 13.58 -6.98 -1.47
CA SER A 50 13.02 -8.23 -0.96
C SER A 50 13.94 -8.89 0.07
N LYS A 51 15.26 -8.77 -0.07
CA LYS A 51 16.21 -9.26 0.92
C LYS A 51 16.06 -8.52 2.26
N LEU A 52 16.00 -7.18 2.25
CA LEU A 52 15.84 -6.37 3.47
C LEU A 52 14.55 -6.71 4.22
N VAL A 53 13.47 -6.98 3.48
CA VAL A 53 12.18 -7.39 4.08
C VAL A 53 12.25 -8.81 4.64
N ALA A 54 12.93 -9.73 3.95
CA ALA A 54 13.07 -11.12 4.39
C ALA A 54 13.95 -11.27 5.65
N GLU A 55 14.96 -10.40 5.80
CA GLU A 55 15.88 -10.37 6.94
C GLU A 55 15.34 -9.60 8.15
N ALA A 56 14.14 -9.01 8.05
CA ALA A 56 13.53 -8.28 9.14
C ALA A 56 13.19 -9.15 10.35
N PRO A 57 13.24 -8.61 11.58
CA PRO A 57 12.83 -9.32 12.77
C PRO A 57 11.40 -9.83 12.64
N GLY A 58 11.20 -11.09 13.01
CA GLY A 58 9.88 -11.74 12.92
C GLY A 58 8.78 -11.04 13.71
N SER A 59 9.12 -10.21 14.71
CA SER A 59 8.15 -9.47 15.53
C SER A 59 7.22 -8.55 14.72
N TYR A 60 7.63 -8.14 13.52
CA TYR A 60 6.83 -7.25 12.66
C TYR A 60 6.14 -7.96 11.49
N GLU A 61 6.50 -9.21 11.21
CA GLU A 61 5.89 -10.02 10.14
C GLU A 61 5.89 -9.36 8.75
N TRP A 62 6.82 -8.42 8.47
CA TRP A 62 6.86 -7.66 7.21
C TRP A 62 7.04 -8.57 5.97
N ASN A 63 7.80 -9.65 6.12
CA ASN A 63 7.99 -10.68 5.09
C ASN A 63 6.69 -11.36 4.64
N SER A 64 5.63 -11.30 5.45
CA SER A 64 4.33 -11.88 5.11
C SER A 64 3.46 -10.93 4.28
N PHE A 65 3.79 -9.63 4.18
CA PHE A 65 2.91 -8.61 3.61
C PHE A 65 2.63 -8.83 2.12
N GLU A 66 3.58 -9.34 1.34
CA GLU A 66 3.32 -9.69 -0.07
C GLU A 66 2.16 -10.71 -0.19
N SER A 67 2.25 -11.80 0.57
CA SER A 67 1.21 -12.84 0.58
C SER A 67 -0.12 -12.36 1.17
N ARG A 68 -0.09 -11.49 2.19
CA ARG A 68 -1.29 -10.89 2.78
C ARG A 68 -1.93 -9.88 1.82
N ASN A 69 -1.14 -9.16 1.03
CA ASN A 69 -1.64 -8.27 -0.01
C ASN A 69 -2.35 -9.02 -1.14
N VAL A 70 -1.90 -10.24 -1.49
CA VAL A 70 -2.65 -11.11 -2.41
C VAL A 70 -4.03 -11.45 -1.84
N GLN A 71 -4.13 -11.73 -0.54
CA GLN A 71 -5.42 -11.98 0.12
C GLN A 71 -6.30 -10.73 0.17
N LEU A 72 -5.71 -9.58 0.47
CA LEU A 72 -6.38 -8.27 0.47
C LEU A 72 -6.98 -7.97 -0.91
N GLN A 73 -6.20 -8.09 -1.99
CA GLN A 73 -6.68 -7.83 -3.35
C GLN A 73 -7.78 -8.80 -3.77
N LYS A 74 -7.73 -10.06 -3.34
CA LYS A 74 -8.82 -11.03 -3.56
C LYS A 74 -10.09 -10.65 -2.81
N ALA A 75 -9.98 -10.07 -1.62
CA ALA A 75 -11.14 -9.61 -0.84
C ALA A 75 -11.74 -8.32 -1.42
N PHE A 76 -10.89 -7.38 -1.83
CA PHE A 76 -11.25 -6.05 -2.33
C PHE A 76 -10.95 -5.93 -3.82
N SER A 77 -11.59 -6.79 -4.58
CA SER A 77 -11.33 -6.97 -6.00
C SER A 77 -12.19 -6.05 -6.88
N PRO A 78 -11.77 -5.74 -8.12
CA PRO A 78 -12.51 -4.87 -9.03
C PRO A 78 -13.93 -5.35 -9.37
N ASP A 79 -14.18 -6.67 -9.41
CA ASP A 79 -15.52 -7.26 -9.59
C ASP A 79 -16.50 -6.88 -8.47
N ARG A 80 -15.99 -6.42 -7.31
CA ARG A 80 -16.81 -5.90 -6.20
C ARG A 80 -16.85 -4.37 -6.15
N GLY A 81 -16.31 -3.69 -7.15
CA GLY A 81 -16.30 -2.23 -7.27
C GLY A 81 -15.15 -1.53 -6.54
N TRP A 82 -14.12 -2.26 -6.11
CA TRP A 82 -12.93 -1.68 -5.48
C TRP A 82 -11.85 -1.33 -6.49
N LYS A 83 -11.22 -0.16 -6.33
CA LYS A 83 -9.99 0.22 -7.03
C LYS A 83 -8.79 -0.05 -6.12
N LEU A 84 -7.73 -0.65 -6.65
CA LEU A 84 -6.49 -0.86 -5.92
C LEU A 84 -5.61 0.39 -6.00
N LEU A 85 -5.17 0.88 -4.84
CA LEU A 85 -4.02 1.77 -4.71
C LEU A 85 -2.80 0.92 -4.35
N ASP A 86 -1.93 0.68 -5.33
CA ASP A 86 -0.69 -0.07 -5.13
C ASP A 86 0.39 0.80 -4.49
N ALA A 87 0.39 0.84 -3.16
CA ALA A 87 1.45 1.46 -2.37
C ALA A 87 2.65 0.51 -2.19
N TYR A 88 2.43 -0.81 -2.14
CA TYR A 88 3.45 -1.83 -1.87
C TYR A 88 4.58 -1.81 -2.89
N SER A 89 4.27 -1.95 -4.18
CA SER A 89 5.30 -2.13 -5.21
C SER A 89 6.30 -0.98 -5.29
N PRO A 90 5.88 0.30 -5.33
CA PRO A 90 6.83 1.41 -5.36
C PRO A 90 7.54 1.59 -4.02
N THR A 91 6.83 1.44 -2.89
CA THR A 91 7.41 1.69 -1.55
C THR A 91 8.43 0.63 -1.15
N LEU A 92 8.24 -0.61 -1.58
CA LEU A 92 9.20 -1.70 -1.38
C LEU A 92 10.59 -1.32 -1.91
N LEU A 93 10.69 -0.45 -2.92
CA LEU A 93 11.96 -0.05 -3.49
C LEU A 93 12.61 1.12 -2.74
N ARG A 94 12.02 1.60 -1.64
CA ARG A 94 12.37 2.87 -0.98
C ARG A 94 12.92 2.74 0.44
N PRO A 95 13.96 1.92 0.68
CA PRO A 95 14.62 1.90 1.98
C PRO A 95 15.34 3.23 2.29
N ASP A 96 15.62 4.04 1.28
CA ASP A 96 16.26 5.36 1.37
C ASP A 96 15.42 6.44 2.06
N SER A 97 14.11 6.22 2.16
CA SER A 97 13.17 7.27 2.55
C SER A 97 12.64 7.13 3.98
N HIS A 98 13.20 6.22 4.78
CA HIS A 98 12.81 6.05 6.16
C HIS A 98 13.22 7.23 7.05
N ILE A 99 12.54 7.39 8.18
CA ILE A 99 12.90 8.40 9.18
C ILE A 99 14.23 7.99 9.84
N ALA A 100 15.06 8.99 10.15
CA ALA A 100 16.26 8.87 10.96
C ALA A 100 16.05 8.10 12.28
N ASN A 101 17.13 7.72 12.96
CA ASN A 101 17.11 7.02 14.27
C ASN A 101 16.52 5.59 14.26
N ASN A 102 16.79 4.81 13.22
CA ASN A 102 16.38 3.39 13.10
C ASN A 102 14.86 3.15 13.05
N ASP A 103 14.06 4.18 12.73
CA ASP A 103 12.65 3.98 12.41
C ASP A 103 12.50 3.48 10.97
N CYS A 104 12.52 2.17 10.84
CA CYS A 104 12.40 1.47 9.56
C CYS A 104 10.97 1.16 9.13
N LEU A 105 9.98 1.83 9.72
CA LEU A 105 8.59 1.66 9.35
C LEU A 105 8.02 2.94 8.74
N HIS A 106 8.30 4.09 9.36
CA HIS A 106 7.78 5.36 8.91
C HIS A 106 8.72 6.01 7.89
N TYR A 107 8.13 6.89 7.07
CA TYR A 107 8.80 7.53 5.96
C TYR A 107 8.88 9.04 6.19
N CYS A 108 9.95 9.65 5.68
CA CYS A 108 10.06 11.10 5.61
C CYS A 108 8.97 11.68 4.68
N MET A 109 8.79 12.99 4.71
CA MET A 109 8.10 13.70 3.63
C MET A 109 9.17 14.53 2.90
N PRO A 110 9.16 14.59 1.55
CA PRO A 110 8.03 14.25 0.68
C PRO A 110 7.77 12.76 0.40
N ASP A 111 8.75 11.86 0.48
CA ASP A 111 8.60 10.50 -0.08
C ASP A 111 8.57 9.40 1.00
N PRO A 112 7.92 8.23 0.81
CA PRO A 112 6.87 7.75 -0.11
C PRO A 112 5.41 8.24 0.03
N ALA A 113 5.04 8.89 1.13
CA ALA A 113 3.62 9.18 1.38
C ALA A 113 2.99 10.10 0.31
N ASP A 114 3.76 11.07 -0.22
CA ASP A 114 3.29 11.93 -1.31
C ASP A 114 3.01 11.13 -2.60
N HIS A 115 3.77 10.06 -2.86
CA HIS A 115 3.52 9.19 -4.00
C HIS A 115 2.17 8.48 -3.87
N TRP A 116 1.81 8.01 -2.67
CA TRP A 116 0.50 7.39 -2.42
C TRP A 116 -0.64 8.39 -2.66
N ALA A 117 -0.47 9.64 -2.25
CA ALA A 117 -1.44 10.70 -2.49
C ALA A 117 -1.61 10.97 -4.00
N ARG A 118 -0.52 10.99 -4.77
CA ARG A 118 -0.57 11.13 -6.24
C ARG A 118 -1.32 9.96 -6.90
N LEU A 119 -1.07 8.72 -6.46
CA LEU A 119 -1.81 7.55 -6.95
C LEU A 119 -3.31 7.66 -6.65
N LEU A 120 -3.68 8.11 -5.45
CA LEU A 120 -5.08 8.36 -5.10
C LEU A 120 -5.71 9.43 -5.99
N CYS A 121 -5.03 10.58 -6.18
CA CYS A 121 -5.51 11.65 -7.05
C CYS A 121 -5.75 11.14 -8.48
N ASN A 122 -4.85 10.32 -9.02
CA ASN A 122 -5.02 9.73 -10.34
C ASN A 122 -6.27 8.83 -10.41
N ILE A 123 -6.52 8.01 -9.39
CA ILE A 123 -7.74 7.18 -9.32
C ILE A 123 -8.99 8.06 -9.32
N LEU A 124 -8.98 9.15 -8.56
CA LEU A 124 -10.12 10.07 -8.47
C LEU A 124 -10.38 10.84 -9.77
N LEU A 125 -9.34 11.25 -10.48
CA LEU A 125 -9.46 11.94 -11.77
C LEU A 125 -10.07 11.01 -12.82
N VAL A 126 -9.60 9.77 -12.93
CA VAL A 126 -10.16 8.79 -13.88
C VAL A 126 -11.64 8.51 -13.57
N ALA A 127 -11.98 8.31 -12.30
CA ALA A 127 -13.37 8.04 -11.91
C ALA A 127 -14.31 9.23 -12.16
N LYS A 128 -13.80 10.47 -12.12
CA LYS A 128 -14.55 11.67 -12.49
C LYS A 128 -14.87 11.66 -13.98
N ASP A 129 -13.91 11.31 -14.83
CA ASP A 129 -14.09 11.28 -16.29
C ASP A 129 -15.09 10.18 -16.71
N ASP A 130 -15.10 9.03 -16.02
CA ASP A 130 -16.08 7.95 -16.23
C ASP A 130 -17.53 8.35 -15.85
N SER A 131 -17.69 9.45 -15.09
CA SER A 131 -18.99 9.96 -14.60
C SER A 131 -19.54 11.14 -15.41
N ALA A 132 -18.80 11.61 -16.42
CA ALA A 132 -19.17 12.72 -17.30
C ALA A 132 -19.83 12.24 -18.60
#